data_AF-A0A5C7NDK8-F1
#
_entry.id   AF-A0A5C7NDK8-F1
#
_cell.length_a   1.000
_cell.length_b   1.000
_cell.length_c   1.000
_cell.angle_alpha   90.00
_cell.angle_beta   90.00
_cell.angle_gamma   90.00
#
_symmetry.space_group_name_H-M   'P 1'
#
loop_
_entity.id
_entity.type
_entity.pdbx_description
1 polymer ?
#
loop_
_entity_poly.entity_id
_entity_poly.type
_entity_poly.pdbx_seq_one_letter_code
_entity_poly.pdbx_strand_id
1 'polypeptide(L)'
;MTWRDEVMGLREQGFDVLDWLSAVQHADGAVVITACLLRSEDPGDPRLLTSAAPVESIADLYPSAQWHERETAEMFEVDFGGHPDPRPLLLPADQRGALRKQTPLPARLRTWPGAVDPAKPRRTQEPPGTPWQ
;
A
#
# COMPACT_ATOMS: atom_id res chain seq x y z
N MET A 1 22.60 -9.25 -8.12
CA MET A 1 22.69 -7.88 -7.61
C MET A 1 21.67 -7.78 -6.49
N THR A 2 22.01 -7.18 -5.35
CA THR A 2 21.06 -7.05 -4.24
C THR A 2 20.16 -5.83 -4.46
N TRP A 3 19.02 -5.78 -3.76
CA TRP A 3 18.14 -4.59 -3.74
C TRP A 3 18.92 -3.30 -3.44
N ARG A 4 19.80 -3.31 -2.43
CA ARG A 4 20.61 -2.14 -2.08
C ARG A 4 21.61 -1.76 -3.17
N ASP A 5 22.24 -2.73 -3.83
CA ASP A 5 23.18 -2.44 -4.93
C ASP A 5 22.48 -1.68 -6.06
N GLU A 6 21.25 -2.06 -6.41
CA GLU A 6 20.47 -1.40 -7.46
C GLU A 6 20.06 0.02 -7.05
N VAL A 7 19.64 0.20 -5.79
CA VAL A 7 19.33 1.53 -5.23
C VAL A 7 20.57 2.43 -5.24
N MET A 8 21.73 1.93 -4.82
CA MET A 8 22.99 2.69 -4.84
C MET A 8 23.39 3.06 -6.26
N GLY A 9 23.30 2.12 -7.22
CA GLY A 9 23.59 2.38 -8.62
C GLY A 9 22.68 3.45 -9.24
N LEU A 10 21.39 3.48 -8.87
CA LEU A 10 20.47 4.55 -9.29
C LEU A 10 20.83 5.89 -8.63
N ARG A 11 21.21 5.88 -7.36
CA ARG A 11 21.65 7.10 -6.68
C ARG A 11 22.90 7.72 -7.32
N GLU A 12 23.86 6.89 -7.73
CA GLU A 12 25.05 7.33 -8.47
C GLU A 12 24.70 7.92 -9.85
N GLN A 13 23.60 7.48 -10.46
CA GLN A 13 23.05 8.04 -11.70
C GLN A 13 22.23 9.32 -11.48
N GLY A 14 22.15 9.82 -10.24
CA GLY A 14 21.51 11.08 -9.89
C GLY A 14 20.05 10.97 -9.44
N PHE A 15 19.52 9.75 -9.22
CA PHE A 15 18.19 9.58 -8.62
C PHE A 15 18.24 9.91 -7.12
N ASP A 16 18.09 11.19 -6.79
CA ASP A 16 18.33 11.78 -5.47
C ASP A 16 17.09 11.87 -4.57
N VAL A 17 15.90 11.62 -5.11
CA VAL A 17 14.64 11.68 -4.38
C VAL A 17 13.97 10.31 -4.34
N LEU A 18 13.63 9.83 -3.14
CA LEU A 18 12.65 8.76 -2.96
C LEU A 18 11.27 9.39 -2.81
N ASP A 19 10.41 9.18 -3.81
CA ASP A 19 9.04 9.69 -3.87
C ASP A 19 8.12 8.88 -2.96
N TRP A 20 8.09 7.55 -3.15
CA TRP A 20 7.34 6.63 -2.29
C TRP A 20 7.97 5.24 -2.26
N LEU A 21 7.70 4.50 -1.19
CA LEU A 21 7.99 3.07 -1.06
C LEU A 21 6.76 2.38 -0.45
N SER A 22 6.35 1.27 -1.04
CA SER A 22 5.23 0.46 -0.56
C SER A 22 5.41 -1.02 -0.93
N ALA A 23 4.40 -1.83 -0.68
CA ALA A 23 4.42 -3.24 -1.04
C ALA A 23 3.07 -3.72 -1.61
N VAL A 24 3.12 -4.87 -2.26
CA VAL A 24 1.94 -5.62 -2.71
C VAL A 24 2.10 -7.07 -2.28
N GLN A 25 1.08 -7.61 -1.61
CA GLN A 25 0.96 -9.04 -1.40
C GLN A 25 0.18 -9.70 -2.55
N HIS A 26 0.81 -10.68 -3.20
CA HIS A 26 0.25 -11.52 -4.24
C HIS A 26 -0.60 -12.66 -3.65
N ALA A 27 -1.39 -13.32 -4.50
CA ALA A 27 -2.33 -14.35 -4.07
C ALA A 27 -1.66 -15.60 -3.47
N ASP A 28 -0.44 -15.89 -3.90
CA ASP A 28 0.42 -16.95 -3.36
C ASP A 28 1.07 -16.58 -2.01
N GLY A 29 0.81 -15.37 -1.51
CA GLY A 29 1.32 -14.86 -0.24
C GLY A 29 2.65 -14.11 -0.37
N ALA A 30 3.30 -14.11 -1.54
CA ALA A 30 4.53 -13.38 -1.78
C ALA A 30 4.30 -11.87 -1.64
N VAL A 31 5.24 -11.18 -0.99
CA VAL A 31 5.19 -9.71 -0.85
C VAL A 31 6.31 -9.12 -1.70
N VAL A 32 5.95 -8.19 -2.58
CA VAL A 32 6.90 -7.44 -3.42
C VAL A 32 6.94 -6.00 -2.90
N ILE A 33 8.13 -5.54 -2.53
CA ILE A 33 8.41 -4.15 -2.19
C ILE A 33 8.67 -3.39 -3.49
N THR A 34 8.12 -2.19 -3.60
CA THR A 34 8.36 -1.27 -4.72
C THR A 34 8.78 0.09 -4.20
N ALA A 35 9.84 0.66 -4.78
CA ALA A 35 10.27 2.03 -4.52
C ALA A 35 10.25 2.85 -5.82
N CYS A 36 9.82 4.10 -5.72
CA CYS A 36 9.85 5.08 -6.80
C CYS A 36 10.92 6.13 -6.53
N LEU A 37 11.95 6.15 -7.37
CA LEU A 37 13.04 7.10 -7.30
C LEU A 37 12.94 8.11 -8.44
N LEU A 38 13.20 9.37 -8.12
CA LEU A 38 13.16 10.50 -9.04
C LEU A 38 14.52 11.21 -9.07
N ARG A 39 14.77 11.92 -10.16
CA ARG A 39 15.78 12.99 -10.22
C ARG A 39 15.07 14.31 -9.89
N SER A 40 15.55 15.07 -8.92
CA SER A 40 14.91 16.33 -8.52
C SER A 40 14.86 17.36 -9.65
N GLU A 41 15.86 17.34 -10.53
CA GLU A 41 15.94 18.22 -11.72
C GLU A 41 15.01 17.81 -12.86
N ASP A 42 14.57 16.55 -12.90
CA ASP A 42 13.76 15.97 -13.97
C ASP A 42 12.83 14.88 -13.42
N PRO A 43 11.78 15.26 -12.67
CA PRO A 43 10.86 14.31 -12.06
C PRO A 43 9.95 13.59 -13.07
N GLY A 44 10.02 13.95 -14.36
CA GLY A 44 9.21 13.34 -15.42
C GLY A 44 9.65 11.94 -15.85
N ASP A 45 10.81 11.47 -15.37
CA ASP A 45 11.39 10.17 -15.71
C ASP A 45 11.63 9.31 -14.44
N PRO A 46 10.56 8.80 -13.81
CA PRO A 46 10.69 7.98 -12.60
C PRO A 46 11.37 6.64 -12.86
N ARG A 47 12.02 6.10 -11.83
CA ARG A 47 12.50 4.71 -11.80
C ARG A 47 11.76 3.95 -10.71
N LEU A 48 11.13 2.85 -11.13
CA LEU A 48 10.50 1.90 -10.22
C LEU A 48 11.43 0.72 -10.03
N LEU A 49 11.79 0.47 -8.78
CA LEU A 49 12.56 -0.70 -8.37
C LEU A 49 11.65 -1.64 -7.59
N THR A 50 11.71 -2.94 -7.89
CA THR A 50 10.91 -3.95 -7.20
C THR A 50 11.78 -5.08 -6.69
N SER A 51 11.51 -5.59 -5.48
CA SER A 51 12.18 -6.79 -4.94
C SER A 51 11.22 -7.58 -4.07
N ALA A 52 11.40 -8.90 -4.03
CA ALA A 52 10.69 -9.74 -3.08
C ALA A 52 11.17 -9.42 -1.65
N ALA A 53 10.22 -9.36 -0.71
CA ALA A 53 10.54 -9.22 0.71
C ALA A 53 11.15 -10.52 1.27
N PRO A 54 12.03 -10.44 2.30
CA PRO A 54 12.51 -9.22 2.96
C PRO A 54 13.59 -8.49 2.15
N VAL A 55 13.74 -7.19 2.41
CA VAL A 55 14.80 -6.36 1.82
C VAL A 55 15.57 -5.62 2.93
N GLU A 56 16.77 -5.14 2.62
CA GLU A 56 17.48 -4.22 3.52
C GLU A 56 16.88 -2.81 3.41
N SER A 57 16.80 -2.12 4.55
CA SER A 57 16.42 -0.70 4.63
C SER A 57 17.33 0.15 3.76
N ILE A 58 16.78 1.22 3.20
CA ILE A 58 17.50 2.26 2.45
C ILE A 58 17.41 3.62 3.15
N ALA A 59 17.04 3.66 4.43
CA ALA A 59 16.87 4.88 5.23
C ALA A 59 18.14 5.71 5.40
N ASP A 60 19.31 5.09 5.38
CA ASP A 60 20.61 5.76 5.35
C ASP A 60 20.89 6.41 3.98
N LEU A 61 20.31 5.87 2.91
CA LEU A 61 20.44 6.43 1.57
C LEU A 61 19.41 7.55 1.34
N TYR A 62 18.15 7.29 1.65
CA TYR A 62 17.03 8.20 1.50
C TYR A 62 16.34 8.38 2.85
N PRO A 63 16.52 9.52 3.54
CA PRO A 63 15.91 9.74 4.86
C PRO A 63 14.38 9.64 4.86
N SER A 64 13.71 9.94 3.73
CA SER A 64 12.26 9.75 3.58
C SER A 64 11.84 8.28 3.68
N ALA A 65 12.74 7.33 3.44
CA ALA A 65 12.44 5.90 3.52
C ALA A 65 12.06 5.47 4.94
N GLN A 66 12.56 6.13 6.00
CA GLN A 66 12.19 5.75 7.38
C GLN A 66 10.69 5.69 7.61
N TRP A 67 9.94 6.66 7.08
CA TRP A 67 8.48 6.69 7.25
C TRP A 67 7.80 5.64 6.39
N HIS A 68 8.21 5.53 5.12
CA HIS A 68 7.62 4.58 4.18
C HIS A 68 7.89 3.13 4.54
N GLU A 69 9.09 2.81 5.02
CA GLU A 69 9.48 1.47 5.46
C GLU A 69 8.71 1.08 6.72
N ARG A 70 8.54 1.99 7.69
CA ARG A 70 7.71 1.75 8.89
C ARG A 70 6.24 1.51 8.54
N GLU A 71 5.66 2.36 7.71
CA GLU A 71 4.29 2.20 7.22
C GLU A 71 4.14 0.85 6.50
N THR A 72 5.04 0.53 5.58
CA THR A 72 4.99 -0.72 4.80
C THR A 72 5.17 -1.95 5.69
N ALA A 73 6.11 -1.91 6.62
CA ALA A 73 6.35 -2.98 7.60
C ALA A 73 5.10 -3.26 8.43
N GLU A 74 4.43 -2.21 8.89
CA GLU A 74 3.22 -2.33 9.70
C GLU A 74 2.02 -2.82 8.88
N MET A 75 1.83 -2.30 7.66
CA MET A 75 0.69 -2.62 6.80
C MET A 75 0.76 -4.01 6.15
N PHE A 76 1.97 -4.52 5.89
CA PHE A 76 2.19 -5.79 5.19
C PHE A 76 2.91 -6.86 6.03
N GLU A 77 3.31 -6.54 7.27
CA GLU A 77 4.10 -7.42 8.15
C GLU A 77 5.40 -7.90 7.49
N VAL A 78 6.15 -6.96 6.92
CA VAL A 78 7.46 -7.19 6.33
C VAL A 78 8.56 -6.57 7.16
N ASP A 79 9.77 -7.11 7.04
CA ASP A 79 10.96 -6.60 7.73
C ASP A 79 11.90 -5.86 6.76
N PHE A 80 12.48 -4.77 7.24
CA PHE A 80 13.50 -3.99 6.56
C PHE A 80 14.81 -4.09 7.34
N GLY A 81 15.71 -4.95 6.86
CA GLY A 81 16.98 -5.24 7.54
C GLY A 81 17.82 -3.98 7.74
N GLY A 82 18.23 -3.69 8.97
CA GLY A 82 19.05 -2.52 9.30
C GLY A 82 18.29 -1.20 9.48
N HIS A 83 16.94 -1.23 9.50
CA HIS A 83 16.14 -0.02 9.74
C HIS A 83 16.45 0.62 11.11
N PRO A 84 16.70 1.95 11.19
CA PRO A 84 17.13 2.60 12.42
C PRO A 84 16.06 2.68 13.52
N ASP A 85 14.78 2.73 13.17
CA ASP A 85 13.65 2.81 14.11
C ASP A 85 12.40 2.02 13.63
N PRO A 86 12.32 0.70 13.86
CA PRO A 86 11.25 -0.15 13.32
C PRO A 86 9.94 -0.11 14.15
N ARG A 87 9.70 0.98 14.90
CA ARG A 87 8.48 1.10 15.71
C ARG A 87 7.23 1.32 14.82
N PRO A 88 6.08 0.69 15.16
CA PRO A 88 4.79 0.96 14.50
C PRO A 88 4.45 2.45 14.44
N LEU A 89 3.64 2.84 13.45
CA LEU A 89 3.35 4.25 13.15
C LEU A 89 1.84 4.56 13.06
N LEU A 90 1.07 3.74 12.36
CA LEU A 90 -0.27 4.09 11.88
C LEU A 90 -1.39 3.27 12.53
N LEU A 91 -1.17 1.97 12.77
CA LEU A 91 -2.21 1.08 13.27
C LEU A 91 -2.30 1.12 14.80
N PRO A 92 -3.48 0.83 15.36
CA PRO A 92 -3.62 0.52 16.78
C PRO A 92 -2.66 -0.60 17.20
N ALA A 93 -2.19 -0.59 18.45
CA ALA A 93 -1.14 -1.50 18.93
C ALA A 93 -1.47 -3.00 18.80
N ASP A 94 -2.76 -3.35 18.71
CA ASP A 94 -3.28 -4.71 18.54
C ASP A 94 -3.47 -5.13 17.07
N GLN A 95 -3.21 -4.22 16.12
CA GLN A 95 -3.42 -4.45 14.69
C GLN A 95 -2.10 -4.42 13.92
N ARG A 96 -1.98 -5.33 12.95
CA ARG A 96 -0.87 -5.42 11.99
C ARG A 96 -1.39 -6.01 10.69
N GLY A 97 -0.65 -5.81 9.60
CA GLY A 97 -0.94 -6.51 8.35
C GLY A 97 -2.27 -6.09 7.72
N ALA A 98 -2.78 -4.89 8.00
CA ALA A 98 -4.12 -4.45 7.58
C ALA A 98 -4.34 -4.52 6.06
N LEU A 99 -3.27 -4.45 5.25
CA LEU A 99 -3.33 -4.51 3.79
C LEU A 99 -2.97 -5.89 3.21
N ARG A 100 -2.65 -6.87 4.05
CA ARG A 100 -2.46 -8.27 3.62
C ARG A 100 -3.77 -8.82 3.09
N LYS A 101 -3.70 -9.64 2.03
CA LYS A 101 -4.89 -10.18 1.35
C LYS A 101 -5.71 -11.12 2.24
N GLN A 102 -5.06 -11.72 3.23
CA GLN A 102 -5.66 -12.63 4.20
C GLN A 102 -6.36 -11.89 5.35
N THR A 103 -6.10 -10.59 5.52
CA THR A 103 -6.62 -9.83 6.66
C THR A 103 -8.12 -9.60 6.51
N PRO A 104 -8.95 -10.04 7.48
CA PRO A 104 -10.38 -9.82 7.44
C PRO A 104 -10.70 -8.33 7.40
N LEU A 105 -11.66 -7.93 6.55
CA LEU A 105 -12.17 -6.56 6.51
C LEU A 105 -13.49 -6.50 7.30
N PRO A 106 -13.50 -5.96 8.54
CA PRO A 106 -14.70 -6.01 9.39
C PRO A 106 -15.91 -5.29 8.76
N ALA A 107 -15.66 -4.30 7.92
CA ALA A 107 -16.71 -3.61 7.15
C ALA A 107 -17.49 -4.56 6.21
N ARG A 108 -16.85 -5.60 5.66
CA ARG A 108 -17.52 -6.62 4.83
C ARG A 108 -18.35 -7.60 5.65
N LEU A 109 -18.12 -7.68 6.95
CA LEU A 109 -18.92 -8.50 7.87
C LEU A 109 -20.20 -7.77 8.32
N ARG A 110 -20.29 -6.46 8.09
CA ARG A 110 -21.49 -5.68 8.41
C ARG A 110 -22.49 -5.80 7.28
N THR A 111 -23.69 -6.29 7.59
CA THR A 111 -24.84 -6.20 6.69
C THR A 111 -25.20 -4.73 6.48
N TRP A 112 -25.30 -4.31 5.22
CA TRP A 112 -25.72 -2.94 4.88
C TRP A 112 -27.10 -2.64 5.50
N PRO A 113 -27.27 -1.53 6.24
CA PRO A 113 -28.51 -1.24 6.95
C PRO A 113 -29.70 -0.96 6.03
N GLY A 114 -29.47 -0.72 4.74
CA GLY A 114 -30.50 -0.56 3.71
C GLY A 114 -30.64 -1.77 2.80
N ALA A 115 -30.22 -2.97 3.21
CA ALA A 115 -30.42 -4.19 2.43
C ALA A 115 -31.93 -4.36 2.17
N VAL A 116 -32.30 -4.46 0.89
CA VAL A 116 -33.70 -4.66 0.50
C VAL A 116 -34.15 -6.00 1.05
N ASP A 117 -35.12 -5.98 1.97
CA ASP A 117 -35.78 -7.18 2.45
C ASP A 117 -36.43 -7.90 1.24
N PRO A 118 -35.98 -9.12 0.88
CA PRO A 118 -36.55 -9.85 -0.25
C PRO A 118 -38.03 -10.21 -0.03
N ALA A 119 -38.52 -10.19 1.22
CA ALA A 119 -39.93 -10.38 1.53
C ALA A 119 -40.78 -9.10 1.33
N LYS A 120 -40.14 -7.93 1.19
CA LYS A 120 -40.85 -6.67 0.99
C LYS A 120 -41.09 -6.44 -0.51
N PRO A 121 -42.35 -6.39 -0.97
CA PRO A 121 -42.63 -6.15 -2.38
C PRO A 121 -42.05 -4.80 -2.79
N ARG A 122 -41.26 -4.81 -3.87
CA ARG A 122 -40.71 -3.60 -4.47
C ARG A 122 -41.88 -2.72 -4.92
N ARG A 123 -42.06 -1.58 -4.25
CA ARG A 123 -43.05 -0.59 -4.68
C ARG A 123 -42.53 0.06 -5.96
N THR A 124 -43.11 -0.31 -7.11
CA THR A 124 -42.89 0.42 -8.36
C THR A 124 -43.46 1.81 -8.16
N GLN A 125 -42.61 2.82 -8.01
CA GLN A 125 -43.03 4.19 -8.21
C GLN A 125 -42.99 4.44 -9.71
N GLU A 126 -44.12 4.83 -10.29
CA GLU A 126 -44.14 5.36 -11.64
C GLU A 126 -43.33 6.67 -11.67
N PRO A 127 -42.53 6.91 -12.73
CA PRO A 127 -41.80 8.15 -12.87
C PRO A 127 -42.76 9.35 -12.84
N PRO A 128 -42.41 10.46 -12.18
CA PRO A 128 -43.26 11.64 -12.16
C PRO A 128 -43.50 12.13 -13.60
N GLY A 129 -44.78 12.18 -14.01
CA GLY A 129 -45.20 12.67 -15.33
C GLY A 129 -45.89 11.65 -16.23
N THR A 130 -46.25 10.44 -15.76
CA THR A 130 -47.09 9.53 -16.54
C THR A 130 -48.51 10.12 -16.68
N PRO A 131 -49.00 10.40 -17.90
CA PRO A 131 -50.34 10.94 -18.07
C PRO A 131 -51.39 9.85 -17.76
N TRP A 132 -52.44 10.26 -17.04
CA TRP A 132 -53.57 9.40 -16.67
C TRP A 132 -54.25 8.84 -17.93
N GLN A 133 -54.46 7.52 -18.00
CA GLN A 133 -55.38 6.90 -18.97
C GLN A 133 -56.83 6.97 -18.47
#